data_AF-A0A924HX82-F1
#
_entry.id   AF-A0A924HX82-F1
#
_cell.length_a   1.000
_cell.length_b   1.000
_cell.length_c   1.000
_cell.angle_alpha   90.00
_cell.angle_beta   90.00
_cell.angle_gamma   90.00
#
_symmetry.space_group_name_H-M   'P 1'
#
loop_
_entity.id
_entity.type
_entity.pdbx_description
1 polymer ?
#
loop_
_entity_poly.entity_id
_entity_poly.type
_entity_poly.pdbx_seq_one_letter_code
_entity_poly.pdbx_strand_id
1 'polypeptide(L)'
;MLNNIKRIQKDKGFTIVELLIVIVVIGILAAITLVAYGNITTRANANAAKANAANVAKVAEAYNADEVNTTYATSAGVLSTYNGISRVPSGLTVQATAVTSANANGKTIMYLPRAGNTGGCVGYWDATIPAAVYVYVGNATGGVPATPTCT
;
A
#
# COMPACT_ATOMS: atom_id res chain seq x y z
N MET A 1 15.68 -29.72 68.46
CA MET A 1 14.73 -29.71 67.33
C MET A 1 15.42 -29.06 66.13
N LEU A 2 15.63 -29.88 65.10
CA LEU A 2 15.96 -29.62 63.68
C LEU A 2 16.66 -28.30 63.29
N ASN A 3 17.93 -28.42 62.92
CA ASN A 3 18.71 -27.38 62.23
C ASN A 3 18.36 -27.39 60.74
N ASN A 4 17.55 -26.44 60.28
CA ASN A 4 17.17 -26.28 58.87
C ASN A 4 18.32 -25.64 58.08
N ILE A 5 19.17 -26.46 57.45
CA ILE A 5 20.16 -25.99 56.49
C ILE A 5 19.42 -25.63 55.19
N LYS A 6 19.15 -24.34 54.98
CA LYS A 6 18.73 -23.80 53.68
C LYS A 6 19.84 -24.11 52.66
N ARG A 7 19.61 -25.07 51.76
CA ARG A 7 20.45 -25.25 50.56
C ARG A 7 20.33 -24.00 49.70
N ILE A 8 21.42 -23.24 49.58
CA ILE A 8 21.55 -22.16 48.61
C ILE A 8 21.52 -22.82 47.22
N GLN A 9 20.49 -22.53 46.42
CA GLN A 9 20.47 -22.96 45.02
C GLN A 9 21.59 -22.24 44.29
N LYS A 10 22.45 -23.00 43.59
CA LYS A 10 23.45 -22.44 42.69
C LYS A 10 22.71 -21.93 41.46
N ASP A 11 22.47 -20.62 41.40
CA ASP A 11 22.09 -19.97 40.14
C ASP A 11 23.21 -20.26 39.14
N LYS A 12 22.88 -21.04 38.10
CA LYS A 12 23.78 -21.26 36.98
C LYS A 12 23.85 -19.94 36.21
N GLY A 13 24.95 -19.22 36.39
CA GLY A 13 25.23 -18.02 35.62
C GLY A 13 25.33 -18.34 34.13
N PHE A 14 24.79 -17.46 33.28
CA PHE A 14 24.94 -17.50 31.83
C PHE A 14 26.42 -17.36 31.49
N THR A 15 26.98 -18.25 30.67
CA THR A 15 28.38 -18.13 30.27
C THR A 15 28.53 -17.00 29.25
N ILE A 16 29.65 -16.28 29.33
CA ILE A 16 29.97 -15.21 28.35
C ILE A 16 30.05 -15.80 26.94
N VAL A 17 30.47 -17.07 26.81
CA VAL A 17 30.54 -17.77 25.52
C VAL A 17 29.14 -18.02 24.95
N GLU A 18 28.17 -18.43 25.77
CA GLU A 18 26.77 -18.57 25.36
C GLU A 18 26.21 -17.23 24.87
N LEU A 19 26.54 -16.12 25.54
CA LEU A 19 26.09 -14.80 25.10
C LEU A 19 26.77 -14.38 23.80
N LEU A 20 28.07 -14.68 23.65
CA LEU A 20 28.87 -14.31 22.48
C LEU A 20 28.36 -15.00 21.22
N ILE A 21 28.09 -16.30 21.27
CA ILE A 21 27.58 -17.01 20.09
C ILE A 21 26.20 -16.50 19.69
N VAL A 22 25.36 -16.11 20.65
CA VAL A 22 24.02 -15.58 20.38
C VAL A 22 24.10 -14.26 19.63
N ILE A 23 24.95 -13.33 20.08
CA ILE A 23 25.09 -12.03 19.40
C ILE A 23 25.67 -12.17 17.99
N VAL A 24 26.55 -13.15 17.76
CA VAL A 24 27.11 -13.43 16.43
C VAL A 24 26.02 -13.99 15.51
N VAL A 25 25.24 -14.96 15.98
CA VAL A 25 24.17 -15.57 15.19
C VAL A 25 23.08 -14.55 14.83
N ILE A 26 22.60 -13.74 15.80
CA ILE A 26 21.61 -12.68 15.50
C ILE A 26 22.19 -11.61 14.57
N GLY A 27 23.50 -11.32 14.64
CA GLY A 27 24.17 -10.39 13.73
C GLY A 27 24.14 -10.85 12.27
N ILE A 28 24.42 -12.14 12.03
CA ILE A 28 24.36 -12.73 10.69
C ILE A 28 22.92 -12.73 10.15
N LEU A 29 21.95 -13.14 10.99
CA LEU A 29 20.54 -13.14 10.60
C LEU A 29 20.05 -11.72 10.28
N ALA A 30 20.39 -10.73 11.10
CA ALA A 30 20.01 -9.34 10.89
C ALA A 30 20.56 -8.80 9.55
N ALA A 31 21.82 -9.09 9.22
CA ALA A 31 22.43 -8.64 7.97
C ALA A 31 21.69 -9.18 6.72
N ILE A 32 21.35 -10.47 6.70
CA ILE A 32 20.60 -11.07 5.58
C ILE A 32 19.19 -10.47 5.48
N THR A 33 18.50 -10.32 6.61
CA THR A 33 17.14 -9.77 6.63
C THR A 33 17.09 -8.34 6.12
N LEU A 34 18.11 -7.52 6.40
CA LEU A 34 18.14 -6.12 5.99
C LEU A 34 18.13 -5.95 4.47
N VAL A 35 18.94 -6.75 3.75
CA VAL A 35 18.99 -6.71 2.28
C VAL A 35 17.69 -7.21 1.65
N ALA A 36 17.09 -8.26 2.22
CA ALA A 36 15.84 -8.81 1.71
C ALA A 36 14.63 -7.88 1.95
N TYR A 37 14.64 -7.11 3.04
CA TYR A 37 13.50 -6.31 3.48
C TYR A 37 13.08 -5.25 2.44
N GLY A 38 14.03 -4.54 1.81
CA GLY A 38 13.72 -3.51 0.82
C GLY A 38 12.95 -4.03 -0.40
N ASN A 39 13.29 -5.22 -0.89
CA ASN A 39 12.60 -5.83 -2.02
C ASN A 39 11.19 -6.33 -1.64
N ILE A 40 11.04 -6.84 -0.41
CA ILE A 40 9.76 -7.32 0.12
C ILE A 40 8.79 -6.15 0.30
N THR A 41 9.23 -5.05 0.91
CA THR A 41 8.38 -3.86 1.12
C THR A 41 7.99 -3.21 -0.19
N THR A 42 8.91 -3.10 -1.15
CA THR A 42 8.62 -2.59 -2.50
C THR A 42 7.52 -3.39 -3.18
N ARG A 43 7.62 -4.73 -3.17
CA ARG A 43 6.61 -5.61 -3.78
C ARG A 43 5.29 -5.59 -2.99
N ALA A 44 5.34 -5.52 -1.67
CA ALA A 44 4.15 -5.38 -0.83
C ALA A 44 3.40 -4.07 -1.13
N ASN A 45 4.12 -2.96 -1.26
CA ASN A 45 3.55 -1.66 -1.63
C ASN A 45 2.96 -1.68 -3.04
N ALA A 46 3.65 -2.27 -4.02
CA ALA A 46 3.13 -2.39 -5.38
C ALA A 46 1.84 -3.23 -5.43
N ASN A 47 1.81 -4.35 -4.70
CA ASN A 47 0.62 -5.20 -4.59
C ASN A 47 -0.54 -4.48 -3.89
N ALA A 48 -0.25 -3.76 -2.81
CA ALA A 48 -1.24 -2.95 -2.12
C ALA A 48 -1.79 -1.83 -3.02
N ALA A 49 -0.92 -1.12 -3.75
CA ALA A 49 -1.29 -0.08 -4.69
C ALA A 49 -2.21 -0.63 -5.80
N LYS A 50 -1.87 -1.79 -6.35
CA LYS A 50 -2.68 -2.48 -7.37
C LYS A 50 -4.07 -2.85 -6.85
N ALA A 51 -4.15 -3.45 -5.66
CA ALA A 51 -5.42 -3.82 -5.05
C ALA A 51 -6.28 -2.57 -4.75
N ASN A 52 -5.64 -1.52 -4.26
CA ASN A 52 -6.26 -0.24 -3.96
C ASN A 52 -6.75 0.47 -5.23
N ALA A 53 -5.99 0.46 -6.33
CA ALA A 53 -6.42 0.96 -7.62
C ALA A 53 -7.65 0.20 -8.13
N ALA A 54 -7.67 -1.12 -8.03
CA ALA A 54 -8.83 -1.93 -8.40
C ALA A 54 -10.06 -1.61 -7.54
N ASN A 55 -9.88 -1.34 -6.25
CA ASN A 55 -10.97 -0.89 -5.37
C ASN A 55 -11.50 0.48 -5.78
N VAL A 56 -10.63 1.45 -6.06
CA VAL A 56 -11.04 2.79 -6.54
C VAL A 56 -11.77 2.69 -7.88
N ALA A 57 -11.32 1.82 -8.79
CA ALA A 57 -12.01 1.55 -10.04
C ALA A 57 -13.44 1.03 -9.81
N LYS A 58 -13.61 0.04 -8.93
CA LYS A 58 -14.94 -0.47 -8.55
C LYS A 58 -15.83 0.61 -7.92
N VAL A 59 -15.25 1.49 -7.11
CA VAL A 59 -15.96 2.62 -6.51
C VAL A 59 -16.43 3.61 -7.57
N ALA A 60 -15.62 3.86 -8.60
CA ALA A 60 -15.99 4.71 -9.73
C ALA A 60 -17.10 4.09 -10.59
N GLU A 61 -17.02 2.78 -10.88
CA GLU A 61 -18.08 2.03 -11.57
C GLU A 61 -19.39 2.08 -10.77
N ALA A 62 -19.33 1.78 -9.48
CA ALA A 62 -20.49 1.81 -8.61
C ALA A 62 -21.04 3.23 -8.38
N TYR A 63 -20.21 4.28 -8.57
CA TYR A 63 -20.70 5.66 -8.55
C TYR A 63 -21.60 5.92 -9.76
N ASN A 64 -21.15 5.53 -10.96
CA ASN A 64 -21.91 5.71 -12.19
C ASN A 64 -23.17 4.82 -12.25
N ALA A 65 -23.17 3.69 -11.55
CA ALA A 65 -24.31 2.78 -11.46
C ALA A 65 -25.37 3.20 -10.44
N ASP A 66 -25.09 4.20 -9.59
CA ASP A 66 -26.07 4.74 -8.64
C ASP A 66 -27.14 5.54 -9.40
N GLU A 67 -28.41 5.33 -9.07
CA GLU A 67 -29.56 5.88 -9.81
C GLU A 67 -29.58 7.43 -9.86
N VAL A 68 -28.95 8.07 -8.86
CA VAL A 68 -28.85 9.54 -8.79
C VAL A 68 -27.80 10.08 -9.79
N ASN A 69 -26.84 9.25 -10.18
CA ASN A 69 -25.74 9.64 -11.04
C ASN A 69 -25.97 9.10 -12.46
N THR A 70 -25.69 9.95 -13.46
CA THR A 70 -25.78 9.56 -14.88
C THR A 70 -24.42 9.52 -15.56
N THR A 71 -23.36 9.80 -14.81
CA THR A 71 -21.98 9.87 -15.30
C THR A 71 -20.97 9.47 -14.23
N TYR A 72 -19.73 9.19 -14.65
CA TYR A 72 -18.63 8.92 -13.73
C TYR A 72 -18.27 10.15 -12.90
N ALA A 73 -17.68 9.92 -11.72
CA ALA A 73 -17.27 10.98 -10.82
C ALA A 73 -16.34 11.98 -11.52
N THR A 74 -16.61 13.27 -11.38
CA THR A 74 -15.81 14.38 -11.97
C THR A 74 -14.57 14.74 -11.17
N SER A 75 -14.41 14.17 -9.98
CA SER A 75 -13.25 14.45 -9.13
C SER A 75 -12.88 13.24 -8.28
N ALA A 76 -11.59 13.17 -7.92
CA ALA A 76 -11.04 12.15 -7.02
C ALA A 76 -11.67 12.18 -5.60
N GLY A 77 -12.08 13.36 -5.11
CA GLY A 77 -12.65 13.51 -3.78
C GLY A 77 -13.96 12.74 -3.58
N VAL A 78 -14.80 12.72 -4.63
CA VAL A 78 -16.09 12.00 -4.64
C VAL A 78 -15.89 10.48 -4.53
N LEU A 79 -14.77 9.95 -5.01
CA LEU A 79 -14.46 8.53 -4.85
C LEU A 79 -13.96 8.19 -3.45
N SER A 80 -13.39 9.16 -2.73
CA SER A 80 -12.95 8.96 -1.35
C SER A 80 -14.15 8.94 -0.39
N THR A 81 -15.09 9.86 -0.61
CA THR A 81 -16.30 10.02 0.18
C THR A 81 -17.47 10.39 -0.72
N TYR A 82 -18.59 9.68 -0.58
CA TYR A 82 -19.84 10.01 -1.24
C TYR A 82 -20.98 9.99 -0.23
N ASN A 83 -21.82 11.02 -0.24
CA ASN A 83 -22.94 11.18 0.71
C ASN A 83 -22.53 10.98 2.19
N GLY A 84 -21.35 11.49 2.58
CA GLY A 84 -20.81 11.36 3.94
C GLY A 84 -20.24 9.99 4.31
N ILE A 85 -20.25 9.01 3.39
CA ILE A 85 -19.73 7.66 3.61
C ILE A 85 -18.39 7.50 2.89
N SER A 86 -17.37 6.99 3.60
CA SER A 86 -16.09 6.67 2.97
C SER A 86 -16.22 5.41 2.13
N ARG A 87 -15.84 5.49 0.85
CA ARG A 87 -15.94 4.38 -0.12
C ARG A 87 -14.61 3.69 -0.39
N VAL A 88 -13.53 4.21 0.19
CA VAL A 88 -12.18 3.65 0.09
C VAL A 88 -11.64 3.27 1.47
N PRO A 89 -10.68 2.33 1.57
CA PRO A 89 -10.05 1.99 2.84
C PRO A 89 -9.44 3.20 3.55
N SER A 90 -9.45 3.16 4.89
CA SER A 90 -8.85 4.22 5.72
C SER A 90 -7.37 4.43 5.41
N GLY A 91 -6.96 5.69 5.26
CA GLY A 91 -5.57 6.06 4.97
C GLY A 91 -5.15 5.91 3.50
N LEU A 92 -6.09 5.59 2.61
CA LEU A 92 -5.91 5.71 1.16
C LEU A 92 -6.15 7.16 0.73
N THR A 93 -5.29 7.67 -0.16
CA THR A 93 -5.44 9.00 -0.76
C THR A 93 -5.76 8.85 -2.23
N VAL A 94 -6.94 9.30 -2.66
CA VAL A 94 -7.28 9.44 -4.08
C VAL A 94 -7.01 10.89 -4.51
N GLN A 95 -6.16 11.09 -5.50
CA GLN A 95 -5.77 12.43 -6.00
C GLN A 95 -6.02 12.57 -7.50
N ALA A 96 -6.10 13.80 -8.00
CA ALA A 96 -6.21 14.08 -9.45
C ALA A 96 -4.84 14.24 -10.14
N THR A 97 -3.74 14.17 -9.39
CA THR A 97 -2.37 14.40 -9.88
C THR A 97 -1.68 13.09 -10.25
N ALA A 98 -0.81 13.14 -11.26
CA ALA A 98 0.07 12.04 -11.66
C ALA A 98 0.73 11.37 -10.45
N VAL A 99 0.68 10.04 -10.41
CA VAL A 99 1.48 9.24 -9.48
C VAL A 99 2.90 9.12 -10.00
N THR A 100 3.87 9.35 -9.12
CA THR A 100 5.31 9.27 -9.41
C THR A 100 5.99 8.34 -8.42
N SER A 101 7.31 8.19 -8.53
CA SER A 101 8.13 7.43 -7.55
C SER A 101 7.99 7.94 -6.11
N ALA A 102 7.63 9.22 -5.91
CA ALA A 102 7.31 9.77 -4.58
C ALA A 102 6.06 9.11 -3.95
N ASN A 103 5.22 8.47 -4.75
CA ASN A 103 3.98 7.81 -4.34
C ASN A 103 4.11 6.28 -4.23
N ALA A 104 5.32 5.73 -4.18
CA ALA A 104 5.61 4.29 -4.04
C ALA A 104 5.29 3.72 -2.63
N ASN A 105 4.16 4.11 -2.05
CA ASN A 105 3.78 3.85 -0.66
C ASN A 105 2.59 2.87 -0.51
N GLY A 106 2.02 2.38 -1.62
CA GLY A 106 0.89 1.46 -1.60
C GLY A 106 -0.49 2.09 -1.35
N LYS A 107 -0.55 3.40 -1.07
CA LYS A 107 -1.74 4.09 -0.54
C LYS A 107 -2.20 5.29 -1.35
N THR A 108 -1.34 5.85 -2.21
CA THR A 108 -1.73 6.97 -3.08
C THR A 108 -2.17 6.45 -4.45
N ILE A 109 -3.40 6.76 -4.82
CA ILE A 109 -4.02 6.38 -6.09
C ILE A 109 -4.43 7.65 -6.82
N MET A 110 -4.15 7.72 -8.11
CA MET A 110 -4.68 8.78 -8.96
C MET A 110 -6.02 8.36 -9.54
N TYR A 111 -6.96 9.29 -9.63
CA TYR A 111 -8.13 9.18 -10.48
C TYR A 111 -8.29 10.44 -11.32
N LEU A 112 -8.42 10.26 -12.62
CA LEU A 112 -8.70 11.34 -13.56
C LEU A 112 -9.93 10.98 -14.40
N PRO A 113 -11.02 11.78 -14.37
CA PRO A 113 -12.16 11.54 -15.23
C PRO A 113 -11.80 11.79 -16.70
N ARG A 114 -12.47 11.05 -17.58
CA ARG A 114 -12.43 11.31 -19.03
C ARG A 114 -13.29 12.53 -19.36
N ALA A 115 -12.94 13.25 -20.44
CA ALA A 115 -13.82 14.25 -21.03
C ALA A 115 -15.21 13.65 -21.35
N GLY A 116 -16.28 14.37 -21.01
CA GLY A 116 -17.66 13.90 -21.15
C GLY A 116 -18.09 12.88 -20.09
N ASN A 117 -17.26 12.60 -19.08
CA ASN A 117 -17.57 11.79 -17.90
C ASN A 117 -18.07 10.36 -18.23
N THR A 118 -17.64 9.80 -19.36
CA THR A 118 -17.99 8.44 -19.81
C THR A 118 -17.04 7.35 -19.29
N GLY A 119 -16.16 7.72 -18.37
CA GLY A 119 -15.17 6.85 -17.77
C GLY A 119 -14.13 7.63 -16.98
N GLY A 120 -13.08 6.94 -16.56
CA GLY A 120 -11.95 7.52 -15.86
C GLY A 120 -10.74 6.61 -15.84
N CYS A 121 -9.60 7.18 -15.49
CA CYS A 121 -8.31 6.51 -15.44
C CYS A 121 -7.85 6.47 -13.99
N VAL A 122 -7.66 5.27 -13.46
CA VAL A 122 -7.14 5.03 -12.13
C VAL A 122 -5.66 4.65 -12.25
N GLY A 123 -4.76 5.45 -11.67
CA GLY A 123 -3.32 5.24 -11.75
C GLY A 123 -2.71 4.90 -10.41
N TYR A 124 -1.69 4.03 -10.39
CA TYR A 124 -0.85 3.81 -9.22
C TYR A 124 0.63 3.69 -9.62
N TRP A 125 1.54 4.01 -8.70
CA TRP A 125 2.97 3.81 -8.94
C TRP A 125 3.38 2.40 -8.55
N ASP A 126 4.02 1.69 -9.46
CA ASP A 126 4.61 0.38 -9.20
C ASP A 126 6.13 0.54 -9.14
N ALA A 127 6.73 0.31 -7.98
CA ALA A 127 8.17 0.43 -7.82
C ALA A 127 8.95 -0.80 -8.29
N THR A 128 8.26 -1.93 -8.57
CA THR A 128 8.88 -3.12 -9.18
C THR A 128 9.12 -2.92 -10.67
N ILE A 129 8.29 -2.10 -11.32
CA ILE A 129 8.45 -1.60 -12.68
C ILE A 129 8.32 -0.07 -12.63
N PRO A 130 9.41 0.69 -12.43
CA PRO A 130 9.40 2.09 -11.95
C PRO A 130 8.66 3.05 -12.89
N ALA A 131 7.33 2.97 -12.86
CA ALA A 131 6.40 3.54 -13.80
C ALA A 131 5.00 3.61 -13.17
N ALA A 132 4.18 4.52 -13.71
CA ALA A 132 2.76 4.56 -13.43
C ALA A 132 2.03 3.47 -14.21
N VAL A 133 1.20 2.70 -13.51
CA VAL A 133 0.33 1.67 -14.07
C VAL A 133 -1.11 2.13 -13.98
N TYR A 134 -1.89 1.88 -15.04
CA TYR A 134 -3.25 2.40 -15.17
C TYR A 134 -4.28 1.28 -15.26
N VAL A 135 -5.43 1.52 -14.63
CA VAL A 135 -6.67 0.74 -14.71
C VAL A 135 -7.75 1.68 -15.21
N TYR A 136 -8.50 1.27 -16.22
CA TYR A 136 -9.53 2.10 -16.83
C TYR A 136 -10.92 1.69 -16.36
N VAL A 137 -11.82 2.66 -16.23
CA VAL A 137 -13.25 2.47 -15.93
C VAL A 137 -14.12 3.09 -17.01
N GLY A 138 -15.29 2.51 -17.26
CA GLY A 138 -16.16 2.88 -18.38
C GLY A 138 -15.47 2.73 -19.74
N ASN A 139 -15.65 3.71 -20.61
CA ASN A 139 -15.03 3.74 -21.94
C ASN A 139 -13.71 4.53 -21.96
N ALA A 140 -13.05 4.68 -20.80
CA ALA A 140 -11.75 5.33 -20.74
C ALA A 140 -10.66 4.45 -21.36
N THR A 141 -9.76 5.08 -22.09
CA THR A 141 -8.60 4.46 -22.72
C THR A 141 -7.41 5.41 -22.66
N GLY A 142 -6.19 4.88 -22.76
CA GLY A 142 -4.98 5.70 -22.84
C GLY A 142 -4.57 6.32 -21.51
N GLY A 143 -3.31 6.08 -21.12
CA GLY A 143 -2.68 6.64 -19.93
C GLY A 143 -1.18 6.67 -20.20
N VAL A 144 -0.67 7.84 -20.56
CA VAL A 144 0.78 8.00 -20.81
C VAL A 144 1.48 8.35 -19.49
N PRO A 145 2.62 7.71 -19.15
CA PRO A 145 3.33 7.97 -17.90
C PRO A 145 3.78 9.43 -17.68
N ALA A 146 3.89 10.21 -18.76
CA ALA A 146 4.41 11.59 -18.73
C ALA A 146 3.33 12.67 -18.62
N THR A 147 2.09 12.38 -19.03
CA THR A 147 0.92 13.26 -18.90
C THR A 147 -0.28 12.38 -18.60
N PRO A 148 -0.88 12.42 -17.41
CA PRO A 148 -2.11 11.68 -17.14
C PRO A 148 -3.22 12.33 -17.97
N THR A 149 -3.40 11.89 -19.21
CA THR A 149 -4.55 12.23 -20.03
C THR A 149 -5.40 10.99 -20.08
N CYS A 150 -6.65 11.13 -19.65
CA CYS A 150 -7.64 10.07 -19.76
C CYS A 150 -8.47 10.31 -21.01
N THR A 151 -8.30 9.46 -22.02
CA THR A 151 -8.93 9.62 -23.34
C THR A 151 -10.13 8.71 -23.58
#